data_AF-A0A836B9S5-F1
#
_entry.id   AF-A0A836B9S5-F1
#
_cell.length_a   1.000
_cell.length_b   1.000
_cell.length_c   1.000
_cell.angle_alpha   90.00
_cell.angle_beta   90.00
_cell.angle_gamma   90.00
#
_symmetry.space_group_name_H-M   'P 1'
#
loop_
_entity.id
_entity.type
_entity.pdbx_description
1 polymer ?
#
loop_
_entity_poly.entity_id
_entity_poly.type
_entity_poly.pdbx_seq_one_letter_code
_entity_poly.pdbx_strand_id
1 'polypeptide(L)'
;MSQHPAPPPCSPGSALVTLVFKDVPFSAASAAPAAASSEPLNKELTVDRALLFHASPVLRGLFEDTRGGSGGQTSAAPVTLVGDRPEDWELALSLLQHEDKHLSGVTWDNIGALARLAHKYDMPQLQTCCALFLAVNLHEASLKEPLASPKNLLHAASLAERYLCDCGNMHICSGKAVQAAFKAELSMLTTMNVQHSFNSAYGCISIAVSAADMYAWKTAAQPAVTRLKRLMADSAYSVVVASGVQAQVSTAVMDHLLQLVNHLAGGGLG
;
A
#
# COMPACT_ATOMS: atom_id res chain seq x y z
N MET A 1 -49.29 14.66 38.96
CA MET A 1 -49.13 13.59 37.95
C MET A 1 -48.07 14.06 36.97
N SER A 2 -46.81 13.72 37.21
CA SER A 2 -45.68 14.14 36.38
C SER A 2 -45.54 13.17 35.21
N GLN A 3 -45.81 13.64 33.99
CA GLN A 3 -45.57 12.86 32.78
C GLN A 3 -44.07 12.82 32.52
N HIS A 4 -43.49 11.62 32.60
CA HIS A 4 -42.15 11.36 32.10
C HIS A 4 -42.15 11.51 30.57
N PRO A 5 -41.23 12.29 29.98
CA PRO A 5 -41.09 12.33 28.53
C PRO A 5 -40.65 10.95 28.03
N ALA A 6 -41.35 10.45 27.01
CA ALA A 6 -41.00 9.20 26.35
C ALA A 6 -39.59 9.32 25.73
N PRO A 7 -38.76 8.26 25.80
CA PRO A 7 -37.46 8.26 25.16
C PRO A 7 -37.63 8.47 23.64
N PRO A 8 -36.68 9.17 22.99
CA PRO A 8 -36.73 9.38 21.55
C PRO A 8 -36.75 8.02 20.82
N PRO A 9 -37.49 7.90 19.70
CA PRO A 9 -37.52 6.68 18.92
C PRO A 9 -36.10 6.37 18.41
N CYS A 10 -35.63 5.15 18.68
CA CYS A 10 -34.37 4.63 18.15
C CYS A 10 -34.37 4.77 16.63
N SER A 11 -33.25 5.22 16.06
CA SER A 11 -33.08 5.39 14.63
C SER A 11 -33.54 4.13 13.86
N PRO A 12 -34.35 4.26 12.79
CA PRO A 12 -34.71 3.12 11.96
C PRO A 12 -33.47 2.65 11.20
N GLY A 13 -32.70 1.72 11.78
CA GLY A 13 -31.41 1.33 11.19
C GLY A 13 -30.54 0.33 11.96
N SER A 14 -30.69 0.15 13.28
CA SER A 14 -29.87 -0.79 14.08
C SER A 14 -30.29 -2.26 13.92
N ALA A 15 -30.39 -2.73 12.68
CA ALA A 15 -30.46 -4.17 12.42
C ALA A 15 -29.03 -4.69 12.29
N LEU A 16 -28.73 -5.78 13.00
CA LEU A 16 -27.51 -6.53 12.74
C LEU A 16 -27.64 -7.24 11.39
N VAL A 17 -26.53 -7.32 10.64
CA VAL A 17 -26.44 -8.06 9.38
C VAL A 17 -25.29 -9.06 9.48
N THR A 18 -25.54 -10.26 8.96
CA THR A 18 -24.55 -11.33 8.87
C THR A 18 -23.82 -11.26 7.53
N LEU A 19 -22.50 -11.13 7.58
CA LEU A 19 -21.59 -11.29 6.46
C LEU A 19 -21.14 -12.74 6.41
N VAL A 20 -21.32 -13.39 5.25
CA VAL A 20 -20.97 -14.80 5.02
C VAL A 20 -19.82 -14.85 4.02
N PHE A 21 -18.70 -15.45 4.42
CA PHE A 21 -17.50 -15.54 3.59
C PHE A 21 -17.47 -16.85 2.81
N LYS A 22 -17.43 -16.77 1.47
CA LYS A 22 -17.34 -17.94 0.57
C LYS A 22 -16.00 -17.96 -0.17
N ASP A 23 -15.56 -19.17 -0.48
CA ASP A 23 -14.37 -19.45 -1.32
C ASP A 23 -13.05 -18.94 -0.76
N VAL A 24 -12.90 -18.93 0.56
CA VAL A 24 -11.60 -18.62 1.19
C VAL A 24 -10.79 -19.91 1.28
N PRO A 25 -9.70 -20.09 0.52
CA PRO A 25 -8.78 -21.20 0.77
C PRO A 25 -8.21 -21.00 2.18
N PHE A 26 -8.50 -21.94 3.07
CA PHE A 26 -7.99 -21.94 4.43
C PHE A 26 -6.45 -21.92 4.38
N SER A 27 -5.83 -20.80 4.78
CA SER A 27 -4.37 -20.69 4.83
C SER A 27 -3.85 -21.48 6.03
N ALA A 28 -3.69 -22.79 5.86
CA ALA A 28 -3.08 -23.71 6.83
C ALA A 28 -1.56 -23.49 6.92
N ALA A 29 -1.13 -22.31 7.35
CA ALA A 29 0.27 -22.07 7.73
C ALA A 29 0.47 -22.41 9.21
N SER A 30 0.24 -23.68 9.59
CA SER A 30 0.78 -24.38 10.77
C SER A 30 -0.04 -25.63 11.12
N ALA A 31 0.11 -26.72 10.36
CA ALA A 31 0.06 -28.11 10.86
C ALA A 31 0.22 -29.12 9.70
N ALA A 32 0.93 -30.21 9.98
CA ALA A 32 1.27 -31.32 9.10
C ALA A 32 0.05 -32.11 8.58
N PRO A 33 0.21 -33.04 7.61
CA PRO A 33 -0.88 -33.52 6.77
C PRO A 33 -1.68 -34.63 7.45
N ALA A 34 -2.99 -34.45 7.57
CA ALA A 34 -3.93 -35.54 7.78
C ALA A 34 -5.14 -35.33 6.86
N ALA A 35 -5.37 -36.31 6.00
CA ALA A 35 -6.50 -36.37 5.10
C ALA A 35 -7.81 -36.45 5.89
N ALA A 36 -8.68 -35.45 5.71
CA ALA A 36 -10.11 -35.57 5.94
C ALA A 36 -10.81 -34.42 5.19
N SER A 37 -11.83 -34.77 4.40
CA SER A 37 -12.74 -33.82 3.77
C SER A 37 -13.37 -32.90 4.83
N SER A 38 -12.89 -31.67 4.94
CA SER A 38 -13.57 -30.62 5.67
C SER A 38 -14.33 -29.75 4.67
N GLU A 39 -15.66 -29.72 4.80
CA GLU A 39 -16.47 -28.67 4.17
C GLU A 39 -15.87 -27.29 4.55
N PRO A 40 -15.85 -26.32 3.63
CA PRO A 40 -15.36 -24.98 3.93
C PRO A 40 -16.24 -24.40 5.05
N LEU A 41 -15.64 -24.23 6.22
CA LEU A 41 -16.26 -23.62 7.39
C LEU A 41 -16.52 -22.16 7.03
N ASN A 42 -17.74 -21.86 6.58
CA ASN A 42 -18.17 -20.50 6.30
C ASN A 42 -18.11 -19.74 7.63
N LYS A 43 -17.11 -18.87 7.79
CA LYS A 43 -17.07 -17.95 8.92
C LYS A 43 -18.18 -16.92 8.68
N GLU A 44 -18.87 -16.55 9.76
CA GLU A 44 -19.91 -15.53 9.74
C GLU A 44 -19.51 -14.38 10.65
N LEU A 45 -19.72 -13.14 10.20
CA LEU A 45 -19.51 -11.94 11.01
C LEU A 45 -20.80 -11.15 11.12
N THR A 46 -21.21 -10.86 12.35
CA THR A 46 -22.41 -10.07 12.63
C THR A 46 -22.02 -8.63 12.91
N VAL A 47 -22.54 -7.69 12.12
CA VAL A 47 -22.13 -6.28 12.13
C VAL A 47 -23.35 -5.36 12.14
N ASP A 48 -23.21 -4.19 12.74
CA ASP A 48 -24.22 -3.14 12.64
C ASP A 48 -24.38 -2.68 11.17
N ARG A 49 -25.61 -2.78 10.64
CA ARG A 49 -25.95 -2.32 9.30
C ARG A 49 -25.66 -0.84 9.12
N ALA A 50 -25.91 -0.01 10.13
CA ALA A 50 -25.69 1.44 10.04
C ALA A 50 -24.21 1.74 9.78
N LEU A 51 -23.30 1.05 10.47
CA LEU A 51 -21.86 1.18 10.26
C LEU A 51 -21.50 0.91 8.79
N LEU A 52 -21.93 -0.23 8.24
CA LEU A 52 -21.63 -0.60 6.87
C LEU A 52 -22.30 0.31 5.84
N PHE A 53 -23.53 0.76 6.12
CA PHE A 53 -24.25 1.72 5.29
C PHE A 53 -23.49 3.04 5.19
N HIS A 54 -22.93 3.53 6.29
CA HIS A 54 -22.18 4.79 6.31
C HIS A 54 -20.77 4.63 5.74
N ALA A 55 -20.14 3.48 5.97
CA ALA A 55 -18.78 3.21 5.52
C ALA A 55 -18.66 2.94 4.01
N SER A 56 -19.70 2.41 3.37
CA SER A 56 -19.62 1.94 1.98
C SER A 56 -20.93 2.15 1.20
N PRO A 57 -20.92 2.91 0.09
CA PRO A 57 -22.06 2.97 -0.81
C PRO A 57 -22.26 1.64 -1.58
N VAL A 58 -21.19 0.88 -1.84
CA VAL A 58 -21.27 -0.43 -2.50
C VAL A 58 -22.04 -1.43 -1.64
N LEU A 59 -21.68 -1.55 -0.35
CA LEU A 59 -22.39 -2.42 0.57
C LEU A 59 -23.83 -1.96 0.76
N ARG A 60 -24.07 -0.64 0.84
CA ARG A 60 -25.42 -0.08 0.88
C ARG A 60 -26.27 -0.58 -0.28
N GLY A 61 -25.76 -0.49 -1.51
CA GLY A 61 -26.44 -1.01 -2.70
C GLY A 61 -26.73 -2.51 -2.60
N LEU A 62 -25.74 -3.32 -2.20
CA LEU A 62 -25.91 -4.77 -2.00
C LEU A 62 -27.03 -5.10 -0.99
N PHE A 63 -27.15 -4.32 0.09
CA PHE A 63 -28.21 -4.50 1.10
C PHE A 63 -29.59 -4.01 0.66
N GLU A 64 -29.67 -3.10 -0.31
CA GLU A 64 -30.92 -2.61 -0.89
C GLU A 64 -31.43 -3.61 -1.93
N ASP A 65 -30.54 -4.14 -2.78
CA ASP A 65 -30.84 -5.14 -3.79
C ASP A 65 -31.32 -6.47 -3.20
N THR A 66 -30.73 -6.91 -2.09
CA THR A 66 -31.16 -8.12 -1.38
C THR A 66 -32.53 -7.99 -0.71
N ARG A 67 -33.02 -6.76 -0.49
CA ARG A 67 -34.29 -6.51 0.21
C ARG A 67 -35.48 -6.31 -0.73
N GLY A 68 -35.25 -6.06 -2.02
CA GLY A 68 -36.28 -5.80 -3.02
C GLY A 68 -37.11 -7.02 -3.48
N GLY A 69 -36.79 -8.23 -3.01
CA GLY A 69 -37.30 -9.48 -3.61
C GLY A 69 -38.42 -10.24 -2.89
N SER A 70 -38.71 -10.00 -1.61
CA SER A 70 -39.69 -10.86 -0.90
C SER A 70 -40.44 -10.12 0.20
N GLY A 71 -41.76 -10.06 0.05
CA GLY A 71 -42.66 -9.61 1.10
C GLY A 71 -42.51 -10.46 2.37
N GLY A 72 -42.40 -9.79 3.52
CA GLY A 72 -42.78 -10.35 4.82
C GLY A 72 -41.71 -10.95 5.73
N GLN A 73 -40.43 -11.04 5.34
CA GLN A 73 -39.38 -11.50 6.27
C GLN A 73 -38.62 -10.34 6.91
N THR A 74 -38.72 -10.26 8.24
CA THR A 74 -38.13 -9.23 9.11
C THR A 74 -36.66 -9.51 9.47
N SER A 75 -36.09 -10.64 9.04
CA SER A 75 -34.66 -10.93 9.21
C SER A 75 -33.86 -10.42 8.02
N ALA A 76 -32.80 -9.66 8.27
CA ALA A 76 -31.93 -9.18 7.20
C ALA A 76 -31.26 -10.38 6.51
N ALA A 77 -31.42 -10.51 5.20
CA ALA A 77 -30.75 -11.54 4.43
C ALA A 77 -29.22 -11.43 4.59
N PRO A 78 -28.51 -12.56 4.74
CA PRO A 78 -27.05 -12.54 4.85
C PRO A 78 -26.42 -12.05 3.55
N VAL A 79 -25.37 -11.23 3.66
CA VAL A 79 -24.60 -10.79 2.49
C VAL A 79 -23.41 -11.70 2.29
N THR A 80 -23.34 -12.30 1.11
CA THR A 80 -22.25 -13.20 0.72
C THR A 80 -21.09 -12.38 0.15
N LEU A 81 -19.92 -12.52 0.77
CA LEU A 81 -18.67 -11.90 0.35
C LEU A 81 -17.77 -12.99 -0.24
N VAL A 82 -17.49 -12.89 -1.54
CA VAL A 82 -16.71 -13.90 -2.28
C VAL A 82 -15.26 -13.47 -2.39
N GLY A 83 -14.35 -14.37 -2.01
CA GLY A 83 -12.90 -14.19 -2.13
C GLY A 83 -12.26 -13.26 -1.09
N ASP A 84 -13.05 -12.78 -0.12
CA ASP A 84 -12.52 -11.96 0.98
C ASP A 84 -12.28 -12.82 2.21
N ARG A 85 -11.21 -12.50 2.95
CA ARG A 85 -10.89 -13.20 4.18
C ARG A 85 -11.63 -12.57 5.36
N PRO A 86 -12.18 -13.39 6.27
CA PRO A 86 -12.88 -12.86 7.44
C PRO A 86 -11.93 -12.10 8.39
N GLU A 87 -10.64 -12.48 8.47
CA GLU A 87 -9.67 -11.75 9.32
C GLU A 87 -9.44 -10.31 8.85
N ASP A 88 -9.35 -10.10 7.53
CA ASP A 88 -9.17 -8.77 6.95
C ASP A 88 -10.41 -7.90 7.20
N TRP A 89 -11.60 -8.51 7.17
CA TRP A 89 -12.85 -7.85 7.50
C TRP A 89 -13.00 -7.52 8.99
N GLU A 90 -12.62 -8.41 9.90
CA GLU A 90 -12.62 -8.11 11.34
C GLU A 90 -11.76 -6.88 11.64
N LEU A 91 -10.58 -6.81 11.05
CA LEU A 91 -9.70 -5.65 11.20
C LEU A 91 -10.30 -4.40 10.55
N ALA A 92 -10.80 -4.48 9.32
CA ALA A 92 -11.47 -3.36 8.66
C ALA A 92 -12.63 -2.81 9.48
N LEU A 93 -13.48 -3.68 10.02
CA LEU A 93 -14.60 -3.31 10.89
C LEU A 93 -14.12 -2.63 12.18
N SER A 94 -13.06 -3.14 12.80
CA SER A 94 -12.50 -2.53 14.01
C SER A 94 -11.98 -1.11 13.74
N LEU A 95 -11.41 -0.86 12.56
CA LEU A 95 -10.92 0.46 12.13
C LEU A 95 -12.07 1.42 11.81
N LEU A 96 -13.17 0.90 11.23
CA LEU A 96 -14.38 1.70 10.94
C LEU A 96 -15.15 2.07 12.21
N GLN A 97 -15.13 1.22 13.24
CA GLN A 97 -15.83 1.46 14.50
C GLN A 97 -15.13 2.46 15.42
N HIS A 98 -13.81 2.58 15.33
CA HIS A 98 -13.01 3.37 16.26
C HIS A 98 -12.31 4.51 15.56
N GLU A 99 -12.93 5.69 15.58
CA GLU A 99 -12.30 6.93 15.10
C GLU A 99 -10.96 7.19 15.81
N ASP A 100 -10.83 6.91 17.11
CA ASP A 100 -9.56 7.18 17.83
C ASP A 100 -8.43 6.16 17.57
N LYS A 101 -8.69 5.03 16.88
CA LYS A 101 -7.73 3.92 16.71
C LYS A 101 -7.37 3.65 15.26
N HIS A 102 -7.21 4.71 14.47
CA HIS A 102 -7.04 4.66 13.01
C HIS A 102 -5.96 3.71 12.46
N LEU A 103 -4.99 3.24 13.25
CA LEU A 103 -3.91 2.35 12.79
C LEU A 103 -3.69 1.10 13.66
N SER A 104 -4.51 0.87 14.69
CA SER A 104 -4.29 -0.25 15.60
C SER A 104 -4.49 -1.59 14.89
N GLY A 105 -3.44 -2.42 14.84
CA GLY A 105 -3.48 -3.74 14.19
C GLY A 105 -3.19 -3.72 12.68
N VAL A 106 -3.00 -2.54 12.07
CA VAL A 106 -2.52 -2.43 10.68
C VAL A 106 -1.03 -2.74 10.65
N THR A 107 -0.62 -3.65 9.76
CA THR A 107 0.77 -4.09 9.60
C THR A 107 1.13 -4.21 8.12
N TRP A 108 2.42 -4.35 7.82
CA TRP A 108 2.87 -4.63 6.45
C TRP A 108 2.31 -5.92 5.86
N ASP A 109 1.90 -6.90 6.68
CA ASP A 109 1.38 -8.17 6.19
C ASP A 109 -0.09 -8.08 5.76
N ASN A 110 -0.88 -7.20 6.38
CA ASN A 110 -2.31 -7.06 6.10
C ASN A 110 -2.67 -5.83 5.25
N ILE A 111 -1.79 -4.83 5.14
CA ILE A 111 -2.06 -3.56 4.43
C ILE A 111 -2.50 -3.78 2.99
N GLY A 112 -1.92 -4.75 2.29
CA GLY A 112 -2.29 -5.05 0.91
C GLY A 112 -3.72 -5.60 0.77
N ALA A 113 -4.16 -6.41 1.74
CA ALA A 113 -5.52 -6.94 1.76
C ALA A 113 -6.53 -5.87 2.16
N LEU A 114 -6.20 -5.06 3.18
CA LEU A 114 -7.03 -3.93 3.62
C LEU A 114 -7.22 -2.89 2.50
N ALA A 115 -6.16 -2.52 1.78
CA ALA A 115 -6.25 -1.57 0.67
C ALA A 115 -7.16 -2.09 -0.45
N ARG A 116 -7.05 -3.38 -0.81
CA ARG A 116 -7.95 -4.03 -1.79
C ARG A 116 -9.39 -4.03 -1.32
N LEU A 117 -9.64 -4.35 -0.06
CA LEU A 117 -10.98 -4.37 0.54
C LEU A 117 -11.57 -2.95 0.54
N ALA A 118 -10.80 -1.96 0.94
CA ALA A 118 -11.20 -0.55 0.97
C ALA A 118 -11.55 -0.01 -0.42
N HIS A 119 -10.83 -0.46 -1.46
CA HIS A 119 -11.15 -0.11 -2.84
C HIS A 119 -12.36 -0.88 -3.38
N LYS A 120 -12.38 -2.21 -3.21
CA LYS A 120 -13.44 -3.11 -3.70
C LYS A 120 -14.83 -2.70 -3.23
N TYR A 121 -14.93 -2.25 -1.98
CA TYR A 121 -16.19 -1.84 -1.38
C TYR A 121 -16.33 -0.32 -1.24
N ASP A 122 -15.42 0.47 -1.83
CA ASP A 122 -15.45 1.93 -1.75
C ASP A 122 -15.64 2.44 -0.31
N MET A 123 -14.63 2.20 0.54
CA MET A 123 -14.61 2.61 1.96
C MET A 123 -13.58 3.73 2.18
N PRO A 124 -13.93 5.02 2.00
CA PRO A 124 -12.98 6.13 2.06
C PRO A 124 -12.24 6.24 3.39
N GLN A 125 -12.91 5.96 4.52
CA GLN A 125 -12.27 5.98 5.84
C GLN A 125 -11.16 4.92 5.93
N LEU A 126 -11.43 3.70 5.43
CA LEU A 126 -10.44 2.62 5.45
C LEU A 126 -9.29 2.89 4.49
N GLN A 127 -9.57 3.47 3.30
CA GLN A 127 -8.53 3.92 2.37
C GLN A 127 -7.64 4.98 3.05
N THR A 128 -8.23 5.92 3.80
CA THR A 128 -7.49 6.95 4.55
C THR A 128 -6.59 6.32 5.63
N CYS A 129 -7.07 5.33 6.37
CA CYS A 129 -6.25 4.60 7.34
C CYS A 129 -5.07 3.89 6.66
N CYS A 130 -5.30 3.24 5.52
CA CYS A 130 -4.25 2.57 4.76
C CYS A 130 -3.21 3.57 4.23
N ALA A 131 -3.67 4.71 3.71
CA ALA A 131 -2.81 5.79 3.23
C ALA A 131 -1.94 6.37 4.35
N LEU A 132 -2.53 6.59 5.52
CA LEU A 132 -1.83 7.07 6.70
C LEU A 132 -0.78 6.07 7.18
N PHE A 133 -1.12 4.77 7.23
CA PHE A 133 -0.17 3.72 7.59
C PHE A 133 1.06 3.76 6.66
N LEU A 134 0.83 3.78 5.34
CA LEU A 134 1.92 3.82 4.37
C LEU A 134 2.76 5.09 4.51
N ALA A 135 2.13 6.26 4.71
CA ALA A 135 2.84 7.52 4.86
C ALA A 135 3.73 7.54 6.11
N VAL A 136 3.25 7.03 7.24
CA VAL A 136 4.00 6.99 8.52
C VAL A 136 5.14 5.97 8.47
N ASN A 137 4.89 4.79 7.88
CA ASN A 137 5.84 3.67 7.93
C ASN A 137 6.75 3.59 6.70
N LEU A 138 6.61 4.48 5.71
CA LEU A 138 7.38 4.44 4.46
C LEU A 138 8.89 4.34 4.66
N HIS A 139 9.42 4.93 5.73
CA HIS A 139 10.84 4.89 6.09
C HIS A 139 11.35 3.47 6.39
N GLU A 140 10.46 2.53 6.72
CA GLU A 140 10.77 1.11 6.90
C GLU A 140 10.75 0.31 5.58
N ALA A 141 10.15 0.87 4.52
CA ALA A 141 10.05 0.21 3.24
C ALA A 141 11.41 0.21 2.51
N SER A 142 11.73 -0.89 1.83
CA SER A 142 13.04 -1.06 1.19
C SER A 142 12.96 -1.78 -0.15
N LEU A 143 13.83 -1.42 -1.09
CA LEU A 143 14.03 -2.18 -2.33
C LEU A 143 14.71 -3.54 -2.12
N LYS A 144 15.16 -3.84 -0.88
CA LYS A 144 15.79 -5.12 -0.52
C LYS A 144 14.77 -6.23 -0.25
N GLU A 145 13.56 -5.87 0.14
CA GLU A 145 12.48 -6.82 0.40
C GLU A 145 12.04 -7.53 -0.89
N PRO A 146 11.51 -8.77 -0.81
CA PRO A 146 10.94 -9.44 -1.96
C PRO A 146 9.83 -8.60 -2.61
N LEU A 147 9.71 -8.61 -3.93
CA LEU A 147 8.74 -7.77 -4.62
C LEU A 147 7.28 -8.06 -4.19
N ALA A 148 6.98 -9.32 -3.86
CA ALA A 148 5.68 -9.73 -3.34
C ALA A 148 5.37 -9.19 -1.93
N SER A 149 6.38 -8.74 -1.17
CA SER A 149 6.17 -8.16 0.16
C SER A 149 5.66 -6.72 0.05
N PRO A 150 4.60 -6.33 0.77
CA PRO A 150 4.15 -4.94 0.81
C PRO A 150 5.18 -3.98 1.42
N LYS A 151 6.16 -4.50 2.18
CA LYS A 151 7.31 -3.73 2.69
C LYS A 151 8.33 -3.39 1.59
N ASN A 152 8.21 -4.00 0.41
CA ASN A 152 8.96 -3.54 -0.75
C ASN A 152 8.43 -2.18 -1.19
N LEU A 153 9.32 -1.20 -1.33
CA LEU A 153 8.97 0.17 -1.68
C LEU A 153 8.13 0.27 -2.98
N LEU A 154 8.45 -0.53 -4.01
CA LEU A 154 7.70 -0.53 -5.26
C LEU A 154 6.30 -1.08 -5.08
N HIS A 155 6.16 -2.13 -4.26
CA HIS A 155 4.86 -2.71 -3.95
C HIS A 155 4.03 -1.73 -3.10
N ALA A 156 4.60 -1.13 -2.05
CA ALA A 156 3.94 -0.12 -1.23
C ALA A 156 3.41 1.06 -2.08
N ALA A 157 4.24 1.58 -2.98
CA ALA A 157 3.84 2.64 -3.89
C ALA A 157 2.74 2.20 -4.88
N SER A 158 2.79 0.94 -5.32
CA SER A 158 1.79 0.37 -6.22
C SER A 158 0.45 0.13 -5.52
N LEU A 159 0.47 -0.22 -4.23
CA LEU A 159 -0.75 -0.25 -3.40
C LEU A 159 -1.36 1.15 -3.31
N ALA A 160 -0.54 2.18 -3.07
CA ALA A 160 -1.00 3.55 -3.02
C ALA A 160 -1.58 4.04 -4.36
N GLU A 161 -0.92 3.73 -5.48
CA GLU A 161 -1.42 4.08 -6.82
C GLU A 161 -2.73 3.37 -7.16
N ARG A 162 -2.82 2.06 -6.91
CA ARG A 162 -3.99 1.28 -7.35
C ARG A 162 -5.23 1.50 -6.50
N TYR A 163 -5.06 1.69 -5.20
CA TYR A 163 -6.16 1.58 -4.25
C TYR A 163 -6.42 2.83 -3.43
N LEU A 164 -5.48 3.78 -3.37
CA LEU A 164 -5.54 4.92 -2.43
C LEU A 164 -5.50 6.29 -3.11
N CYS A 165 -5.56 6.35 -4.44
CA CYS A 165 -5.45 7.60 -5.19
C CYS A 165 -6.62 8.58 -4.96
N ASP A 166 -7.79 8.09 -4.58
CA ASP A 166 -8.98 8.93 -4.33
C ASP A 166 -8.96 9.64 -2.97
N CYS A 167 -8.00 9.30 -2.10
CA CYS A 167 -7.78 9.98 -0.81
C CYS A 167 -7.00 11.30 -0.99
N GLY A 168 -7.61 12.27 -1.68
CA GLY A 168 -7.45 13.72 -1.55
C GLY A 168 -6.09 14.39 -1.76
N ASN A 169 -4.95 13.71 -1.62
CA ASN A 169 -3.58 14.21 -1.78
C ASN A 169 -2.53 13.09 -1.93
N MET A 170 -2.91 11.81 -1.79
CA MET A 170 -1.94 10.73 -1.68
C MET A 170 -1.21 10.39 -2.99
N HIS A 171 -1.80 10.71 -4.15
CA HIS A 171 -1.14 10.55 -5.47
C HIS A 171 0.16 11.38 -5.57
N ILE A 172 0.24 12.51 -4.86
CA ILE A 172 1.45 13.33 -4.81
C ILE A 172 2.49 12.68 -3.88
N CYS A 173 2.05 11.97 -2.85
CA CYS A 173 2.91 11.34 -1.86
C CYS A 173 3.55 10.04 -2.37
N SER A 174 2.81 9.16 -3.08
CA SER A 174 3.37 7.90 -3.60
C SER A 174 4.45 8.16 -4.65
N GLY A 175 4.21 9.08 -5.59
CA GLY A 175 5.19 9.44 -6.60
C GLY A 175 6.44 10.09 -6.01
N LYS A 176 6.26 11.03 -5.07
CA LYS A 176 7.40 11.65 -4.36
C LYS A 176 8.14 10.66 -3.47
N ALA A 177 7.44 9.71 -2.85
CA ALA A 177 8.01 8.66 -2.01
C ALA A 177 8.91 7.72 -2.82
N VAL A 178 8.40 7.18 -3.93
CA VAL A 178 9.19 6.37 -4.86
C VAL A 178 10.37 7.18 -5.34
N GLN A 179 10.14 8.40 -5.85
CA GLN A 179 11.22 9.22 -6.37
C GLN A 179 12.25 9.58 -5.29
N ALA A 180 11.85 9.86 -4.05
CA ALA A 180 12.75 10.19 -2.95
C ALA A 180 13.56 8.97 -2.48
N ALA A 181 12.93 7.79 -2.39
CA ALA A 181 13.62 6.57 -1.99
C ALA A 181 14.49 5.99 -3.13
N PHE A 182 14.07 6.13 -4.40
CA PHE A 182 14.94 5.94 -5.55
C PHE A 182 16.10 6.91 -5.53
N LYS A 183 15.83 8.20 -5.28
CA LYS A 183 16.87 9.20 -5.14
C LYS A 183 17.76 8.88 -3.96
N ALA A 184 17.29 8.29 -2.86
CA ALA A 184 18.12 7.90 -1.73
C ALA A 184 19.05 6.71 -2.09
N GLU A 185 18.51 5.64 -2.66
CA GLU A 185 19.29 4.49 -3.15
C GLU A 185 20.27 4.89 -4.28
N LEU A 186 19.85 5.77 -5.19
CA LEU A 186 20.69 6.33 -6.23
C LEU A 186 21.62 7.44 -5.68
N SER A 187 21.29 8.08 -4.56
CA SER A 187 22.14 9.13 -3.97
C SER A 187 23.43 8.55 -3.46
N MET A 188 23.40 7.31 -2.96
CA MET A 188 24.59 6.51 -2.67
C MET A 188 25.51 6.37 -3.89
N LEU A 189 24.97 6.53 -5.12
CA LEU A 189 25.72 6.54 -6.37
C LEU A 189 26.22 7.95 -6.71
N THR A 190 25.47 9.02 -6.44
CA THR A 190 25.92 10.40 -6.71
C THR A 190 26.81 11.02 -5.64
N THR A 191 26.80 10.51 -4.40
CA THR A 191 27.88 10.76 -3.45
C THR A 191 29.12 10.01 -3.92
N MET A 192 29.65 10.39 -5.08
CA MET A 192 31.09 10.39 -5.25
C MET A 192 31.61 11.16 -4.03
N ASN A 193 32.52 10.52 -3.30
CA ASN A 193 33.35 11.21 -2.32
C ASN A 193 34.26 12.16 -3.11
N VAL A 194 33.70 13.20 -3.73
CA VAL A 194 34.40 14.43 -4.06
C VAL A 194 34.61 15.16 -2.74
N GLN A 195 35.20 14.45 -1.78
CA GLN A 195 35.80 15.05 -0.62
C GLN A 195 36.99 15.80 -1.22
N HIS A 196 36.72 17.04 -1.60
CA HIS A 196 37.72 18.00 -2.01
C HIS A 196 38.94 17.81 -1.13
N SER A 197 40.07 17.43 -1.74
CA SER A 197 41.36 17.81 -1.17
C SER A 197 41.44 19.32 -1.27
N PHE A 198 40.84 20.00 -0.29
CA PHE A 198 41.08 21.38 0.03
C PHE A 198 42.51 21.45 0.58
N ASN A 199 43.47 21.57 -0.34
CA ASN A 199 44.77 22.18 -0.08
C ASN A 199 45.55 22.28 -1.39
N SER A 200 45.46 23.42 -2.07
CA SER A 200 46.67 24.14 -2.47
C SER A 200 46.33 25.53 -3.00
N ALA A 201 47.08 26.51 -2.52
CA ALA A 201 46.77 27.93 -2.47
C ALA A 201 46.92 28.71 -3.79
N TYR A 202 46.80 28.09 -4.96
CA TYR A 202 47.05 28.79 -6.23
C TYR A 202 46.01 28.41 -7.28
N GLY A 203 45.22 29.42 -7.69
CA GLY A 203 43.98 29.27 -8.44
C GLY A 203 44.13 28.54 -9.78
N CYS A 204 43.50 27.38 -9.86
CA CYS A 204 42.74 26.84 -10.99
C CYS A 204 42.05 25.58 -10.47
N ILE A 205 40.72 25.61 -10.35
CA ILE A 205 39.95 24.44 -9.92
C ILE A 205 39.79 23.54 -11.15
N SER A 206 40.72 22.62 -11.37
CA SER A 206 40.51 21.51 -12.28
C SER A 206 40.05 20.31 -11.44
N ILE A 207 38.76 19.97 -11.51
CA ILE A 207 38.22 18.77 -10.85
C ILE A 207 38.59 17.58 -11.74
N ALA A 208 39.85 17.15 -11.66
CA ALA A 208 40.25 15.89 -12.26
C ALA A 208 39.65 14.77 -11.41
N VAL A 209 38.53 14.19 -11.87
CA VAL A 209 38.02 12.93 -11.32
C VAL A 209 39.11 11.88 -11.56
N SER A 210 39.73 11.38 -10.50
CA SER A 210 40.77 10.38 -10.69
C SER A 210 40.18 9.09 -11.25
N ALA A 211 40.98 8.33 -12.01
CA ALA A 211 40.55 7.00 -12.47
C ALA A 211 40.14 6.09 -11.29
N ALA A 212 40.74 6.31 -10.11
CA ALA A 212 40.39 5.62 -8.87
C ALA A 212 38.98 6.00 -8.38
N ASP A 213 38.60 7.28 -8.41
CA ASP A 213 37.27 7.75 -8.01
C ASP A 213 36.18 7.23 -8.94
N MET A 214 36.46 7.22 -10.25
CA MET A 214 35.55 6.65 -11.25
C MET A 214 35.39 5.12 -11.07
N TYR A 215 36.47 4.40 -10.76
CA TYR A 215 36.42 2.97 -10.47
C TYR A 215 35.65 2.68 -9.17
N ALA A 216 35.88 3.46 -8.11
CA ALA A 216 35.16 3.35 -6.84
C ALA A 216 33.67 3.61 -7.03
N TRP A 217 33.32 4.65 -7.78
CA TRP A 217 31.95 4.96 -8.15
C TRP A 217 31.28 3.81 -8.91
N LYS A 218 31.92 3.29 -9.97
CA LYS A 218 31.40 2.16 -10.74
C LYS A 218 31.16 0.95 -9.85
N THR A 219 32.10 0.66 -8.96
CA THR A 219 32.01 -0.46 -8.01
C THR A 219 30.85 -0.29 -7.03
N ALA A 220 30.56 0.95 -6.59
CA ALA A 220 29.43 1.26 -5.72
C ALA A 220 28.08 1.29 -6.47
N ALA A 221 28.07 1.68 -7.75
CA ALA A 221 26.87 1.76 -8.59
C ALA A 221 26.40 0.43 -9.16
N GLN A 222 27.34 -0.47 -9.45
CA GLN A 222 27.05 -1.76 -10.05
C GLN A 222 26.01 -2.58 -9.25
N PRO A 223 26.06 -2.68 -7.91
CA PRO A 223 25.08 -3.45 -7.13
C PRO A 223 23.67 -2.87 -7.21
N ALA A 224 23.50 -1.54 -7.16
CA ALA A 224 22.19 -0.89 -7.24
C ALA A 224 21.55 -1.10 -8.62
N VAL A 225 22.30 -0.86 -9.69
CA VAL A 225 21.85 -1.10 -11.07
C VAL A 225 21.53 -2.57 -11.30
N THR A 226 22.37 -3.48 -10.81
CA THR A 226 22.12 -4.94 -10.94
C THR A 226 20.86 -5.36 -10.20
N ARG A 227 20.62 -4.81 -9.00
CA ARG A 227 19.41 -5.08 -8.22
C ARG A 227 18.15 -4.57 -8.94
N LEU A 228 18.21 -3.35 -9.48
CA LEU A 228 17.10 -2.78 -10.24
C LEU A 228 16.79 -3.59 -11.50
N LYS A 229 17.83 -3.95 -12.27
CA LYS A 229 17.68 -4.83 -13.44
C LYS A 229 17.05 -6.17 -13.05
N ARG A 230 17.45 -6.76 -11.92
CA ARG A 230 16.86 -8.00 -11.42
C ARG A 230 15.38 -7.82 -11.05
N LEU A 231 15.03 -6.75 -10.36
CA LEU A 231 13.64 -6.43 -10.01
C LEU A 231 12.77 -6.22 -11.26
N MET A 232 13.27 -5.47 -12.24
CA MET A 232 12.56 -5.22 -13.51
C MET A 232 12.45 -6.46 -14.40
N ALA A 233 13.39 -7.42 -14.26
CA ALA A 233 13.37 -8.69 -14.98
C ALA A 233 12.50 -9.76 -14.27
N ASP A 234 12.01 -9.50 -13.06
CA ASP A 234 11.12 -10.41 -12.35
C ASP A 234 9.79 -10.51 -13.12
N SER A 235 9.34 -11.73 -13.38
CA SER A 235 8.05 -11.98 -14.04
C SER A 235 6.85 -11.38 -13.30
N ALA A 236 6.95 -11.22 -11.98
CA ALA A 236 5.92 -10.60 -11.15
C ALA A 236 5.95 -9.07 -11.23
N TYR A 237 6.96 -8.45 -11.85
CA TYR A 237 7.13 -7.00 -11.86
C TYR A 237 5.94 -6.27 -12.47
N SER A 238 5.49 -6.69 -13.66
CA SER A 238 4.34 -6.07 -14.32
C SER A 238 3.02 -6.31 -13.58
N VAL A 239 2.94 -7.37 -12.78
CA VAL A 239 1.74 -7.76 -12.03
C VAL A 239 1.66 -7.00 -10.71
N VAL A 240 2.78 -6.90 -9.98
CA VAL A 240 2.84 -6.29 -8.65
C VAL A 240 3.02 -4.77 -8.74
N VAL A 241 3.89 -4.30 -9.64
CA VAL A 241 4.23 -2.88 -9.75
C VAL A 241 3.21 -2.19 -10.67
N ALA A 242 2.56 -1.15 -10.19
CA ALA A 242 1.60 -0.37 -10.97
C ALA A 242 2.30 0.39 -12.11
N SER A 243 1.62 0.59 -13.24
CA SER A 243 2.22 1.18 -14.43
C SER A 243 2.74 2.59 -14.21
N GLY A 244 2.08 3.39 -13.37
CA GLY A 244 2.55 4.73 -12.99
C GLY A 244 3.87 4.64 -12.22
N VAL A 245 3.98 3.74 -11.24
CA VAL A 245 5.24 3.47 -10.54
C VAL A 245 6.33 3.00 -11.51
N GLN A 246 6.03 2.10 -12.45
CA GLN A 246 7.02 1.65 -13.45
C GLN A 246 7.55 2.81 -14.32
N ALA A 247 6.65 3.70 -14.74
CA ALA A 247 7.03 4.91 -15.48
C ALA A 247 7.91 5.83 -14.62
N GLN A 248 7.57 6.04 -13.35
CA GLN A 248 8.36 6.85 -12.41
C GLN A 248 9.75 6.28 -12.16
N VAL A 249 9.86 4.95 -12.01
CA VAL A 249 11.15 4.26 -11.90
C VAL A 249 12.00 4.53 -13.14
N SER A 250 11.41 4.38 -14.33
CA SER A 250 12.10 4.61 -15.60
C SER A 250 12.59 6.06 -15.72
N THR A 251 11.72 7.03 -15.40
CA THR A 251 12.08 8.46 -15.38
C THR A 251 13.20 8.74 -14.39
N ALA A 252 13.11 8.23 -13.16
CA ALA A 252 14.14 8.47 -12.13
C ALA A 252 15.51 7.91 -12.54
N VAL A 253 15.55 6.75 -13.21
CA VAL A 253 16.78 6.18 -13.77
C VAL A 253 17.35 7.07 -14.87
N MET A 254 16.50 7.51 -15.81
CA MET A 254 16.94 8.38 -16.92
C MET A 254 17.44 9.73 -16.43
N ASP A 255 16.74 10.36 -15.48
CA ASP A 255 17.14 11.62 -14.85
C ASP A 255 18.51 11.49 -14.18
N HIS A 256 18.76 10.36 -13.51
CA HIS A 256 20.04 10.10 -12.85
C HIS A 256 21.19 9.87 -13.86
N LEU A 257 20.92 9.14 -14.95
CA LEU A 257 21.88 8.97 -16.04
C LEU A 257 22.23 10.31 -16.70
N LEU A 258 21.23 11.17 -16.93
CA LEU A 258 21.45 12.52 -17.46
C LEU A 258 22.28 13.38 -16.51
N GLN A 259 22.00 13.32 -15.20
CA GLN A 259 22.81 14.02 -14.19
C GLN A 259 24.26 13.55 -14.23
N LEU A 260 24.51 12.26 -14.38
CA LEU A 260 25.85 11.71 -14.49
C LEU A 260 26.58 12.16 -15.75
N VAL A 261 25.91 12.12 -16.91
CA VAL A 261 26.47 12.61 -18.17
C VAL A 261 26.84 14.09 -18.07
N ASN A 262 25.99 14.91 -17.45
CA ASN A 262 26.25 16.33 -17.25
C ASN A 262 27.44 16.58 -16.30
N HIS A 263 27.60 15.77 -15.25
CA HIS A 263 28.77 15.85 -14.37
C HIS A 263 30.07 15.50 -15.12
N LEU A 264 30.04 14.48 -15.99
CA LEU A 264 31.20 14.09 -16.79
C LEU A 264 31.54 15.12 -17.88
N ALA A 265 30.53 15.72 -18.52
CA ALA A 265 30.72 16.72 -19.57
C ALA A 265 31.18 18.08 -19.01
N GLY A 266 30.70 18.46 -17.82
CA GLY A 266 31.05 19.72 -17.16
C GLY A 266 32.47 19.78 -16.59
N GLY A 267 33.16 18.64 -16.43
CA GLY A 267 34.54 18.57 -15.93
C GLY A 267 35.63 18.76 -17.00
N GLY A 268 35.29 18.95 -18.27
CA GLY A 268 36.23 18.89 -19.41
C GLY A 268 36.51 20.19 -20.16
N LEU A 269 36.00 21.35 -19.72
CA LEU A 269 36.17 22.63 -20.42
C LEU A 269 36.54 23.75 -19.43
N GLY A 270 37.80 23.77 -19.01
CA GLY A 270 38.40 24.80 -18.18
C GLY A 270 39.92 24.64 -18.11
#